data_AF-A0A7D5M0A7-F1
#
_entry.id   AF-A0A7D5M0A7-F1
#
_cell.length_a   1.000
_cell.length_b   1.000
_cell.length_c   1.000
_cell.angle_alpha   90.00
_cell.angle_beta   90.00
_cell.angle_gamma   90.00
#
_symmetry.space_group_name_H-M   'P 1'
#
loop_
_entity.id
_entity.type
_entity.pdbx_description
1 polymer ?
#
loop_
_entity_poly.entity_id
_entity_poly.type
_entity_poly.pdbx_seq_one_letter_code
_entity_poly.pdbx_strand_id
1 'polypeptide(L)'
;MSETSIKKPSGKINYLFLISLFVGIIIYGYYNSIEPDIDAEIDLFEWLLLAVHVVATTMAFIIAKQFWHTGQKVLQNAYLALAIGMLGNLLGWAGWFSLETMGVENPYPAPNDLGFLVWHAGALIHLRLTTHRFQPKLTIKQLFVLFVIPTFFLVFYIMSYSGEAIFVDEEHGFQFKPDKIYIEFYDECNELCFYTSITFVFLNPLMLSYALVGFSVFRKGILGPAWMLLIIGIGLTIFADIPYYFMELYGGFDRTHWYTMFYFVSPLIITYALYKHRDLIHSE
;
A
#
# COMPACT_ATOMS: atom_id res chain seq x y z
N MET A 1 -14.26 47.10 0.22
CA MET A 1 -13.50 45.86 0.02
C MET A 1 -13.64 45.05 1.30
N SER A 2 -14.41 43.96 1.28
CA SER A 2 -14.55 43.11 2.46
C SER A 2 -13.26 42.31 2.64
N GLU A 3 -12.63 42.46 3.81
CA GLU A 3 -11.60 41.54 4.26
C GLU A 3 -12.23 40.14 4.40
N THR A 4 -12.14 39.32 3.34
CA THR A 4 -12.30 37.89 3.49
C THR A 4 -11.17 37.41 4.37
N SER A 5 -11.45 37.22 5.67
CA SER A 5 -10.52 36.61 6.61
C SER A 5 -10.14 35.24 6.05
N ILE A 6 -8.95 35.12 5.48
CA ILE A 6 -8.42 33.83 5.02
C ILE A 6 -8.28 32.99 6.28
N LYS A 7 -9.21 32.05 6.45
CA LYS A 7 -9.27 31.16 7.61
C LYS A 7 -7.94 30.40 7.64
N LYS A 8 -7.11 30.65 8.66
CA LYS A 8 -5.84 29.94 8.81
C LYS A 8 -6.13 28.44 8.74
N PRO A 9 -5.49 27.69 7.83
CA PRO A 9 -5.71 26.26 7.70
C PRO A 9 -5.34 25.60 9.03
N SER A 10 -6.34 25.01 9.69
CA SER A 10 -6.07 24.29 10.93
C SER A 10 -5.50 22.93 10.57
N GLY A 11 -4.28 22.64 11.00
CA GLY A 11 -3.69 21.29 10.93
C GLY A 11 -4.45 20.23 11.74
N LYS A 12 -5.64 20.56 12.27
CA LYS A 12 -6.53 19.63 12.98
C LYS A 12 -7.11 18.60 12.00
N ILE A 13 -7.06 17.35 12.42
CA ILE A 13 -7.70 16.22 11.75
C ILE A 13 -9.20 16.30 11.99
N ASN A 14 -9.99 16.08 10.93
CA ASN A 14 -11.43 15.92 11.06
C ASN A 14 -11.73 14.44 11.37
N TYR A 15 -11.93 14.13 12.65
CA TYR A 15 -12.22 12.76 13.08
C TYR A 15 -13.56 12.24 12.56
N LEU A 16 -14.54 13.11 12.30
CA LEU A 16 -15.82 12.70 11.72
C LEU A 16 -15.63 12.16 10.29
N PHE A 17 -14.72 12.77 9.52
CA PHE A 17 -14.34 12.27 8.20
C PHE A 17 -13.66 10.89 8.29
N LEU A 18 -12.77 10.69 9.27
CA LEU A 18 -12.14 9.39 9.47
C LEU A 18 -13.14 8.31 9.89
N ILE A 19 -14.11 8.67 10.75
CA ILE A 19 -15.20 7.77 11.14
C ILE A 19 -16.08 7.42 9.95
N SER A 20 -16.46 8.39 9.11
CA SER A 20 -17.26 8.11 7.90
C SER A 20 -16.50 7.23 6.92
N LEU A 21 -15.19 7.45 6.79
CA LEU A 21 -14.33 6.60 5.97
C LEU A 21 -14.32 5.18 6.52
N PHE A 22 -14.13 5.00 7.84
CA PHE A 22 -14.17 3.70 8.53
C PHE A 22 -15.49 2.95 8.34
N VAL A 23 -16.63 3.64 8.47
CA VAL A 23 -17.97 3.07 8.21
C VAL A 23 -18.09 2.64 6.75
N GLY A 24 -17.59 3.46 5.82
CA GLY A 24 -17.53 3.12 4.39
C GLY A 24 -16.75 1.84 4.11
N ILE A 25 -15.65 1.58 4.84
CA ILE A 25 -14.86 0.34 4.72
C ILE A 25 -15.70 -0.87 5.09
N ILE A 26 -16.40 -0.80 6.22
CA ILE A 26 -17.20 -1.93 6.72
C ILE A 26 -18.32 -2.24 5.73
N ILE A 27 -18.96 -1.20 5.20
CA ILE A 27 -19.99 -1.34 4.17
C ILE A 27 -19.38 -1.97 2.91
N TYR A 28 -18.27 -1.42 2.39
CA TYR A 28 -17.58 -1.95 1.21
C TYR A 28 -17.20 -3.42 1.40
N GLY A 29 -16.51 -3.76 2.48
CA GLY A 29 -16.06 -5.12 2.77
C GLY A 29 -17.21 -6.10 2.97
N TYR A 30 -18.28 -5.70 3.66
CA TYR A 30 -19.45 -6.56 3.83
C TYR A 30 -20.11 -6.87 2.48
N TYR A 31 -20.38 -5.87 1.66
CA TYR A 31 -21.04 -6.09 0.37
C TYR A 31 -20.13 -6.82 -0.63
N ASN A 32 -18.83 -6.50 -0.66
CA ASN A 32 -17.85 -7.21 -1.50
C ASN A 32 -17.73 -8.70 -1.11
N SER A 33 -17.92 -9.04 0.18
CA SER A 33 -17.83 -10.43 0.65
C SER A 33 -19.04 -11.31 0.33
N ILE A 34 -20.16 -10.71 -0.09
CA ILE A 34 -21.40 -11.44 -0.41
C ILE A 34 -21.75 -11.38 -1.90
N GLU A 35 -20.92 -10.71 -2.69
CA GLU A 35 -21.08 -10.65 -4.14
C GLU A 35 -20.64 -11.98 -4.75
N PRO A 36 -21.39 -12.53 -5.72
CA PRO A 36 -21.01 -13.78 -6.38
C PRO A 36 -19.62 -13.69 -7.03
N ASP A 37 -19.00 -14.86 -7.20
CA ASP A 37 -17.66 -15.01 -7.78
C ASP A 37 -17.53 -14.38 -9.17
N ILE A 38 -16.28 -14.03 -9.48
CA ILE A 38 -15.73 -13.39 -10.69
C ILE A 38 -16.64 -13.52 -11.92
N ASP A 39 -17.32 -12.44 -12.27
CA ASP A 39 -18.00 -12.28 -13.55
C ASP A 39 -17.01 -11.80 -14.63
N ALA A 40 -17.31 -12.05 -15.90
CA ALA A 40 -16.50 -11.56 -17.03
C ALA A 40 -16.57 -10.02 -17.24
N GLU A 41 -17.12 -9.28 -16.27
CA GLU A 41 -17.37 -7.84 -16.32
C GLU A 41 -16.84 -7.16 -15.05
N ILE A 42 -16.36 -5.92 -15.19
CA ILE A 42 -15.90 -5.12 -14.04
C ILE A 42 -17.08 -4.71 -13.18
N ASP A 43 -17.09 -5.12 -11.92
CA ASP A 43 -18.18 -4.83 -10.99
C ASP A 43 -18.09 -3.43 -10.35
N LEU A 44 -19.09 -3.08 -9.55
CA LEU A 44 -19.14 -1.78 -8.87
C LEU A 44 -17.95 -1.56 -7.93
N PHE A 45 -17.49 -2.59 -7.22
CA PHE A 45 -16.44 -2.50 -6.20
C PHE A 45 -15.07 -2.30 -6.83
N GLU A 46 -14.84 -2.90 -7.99
CA GLU A 46 -13.65 -2.71 -8.82
C GLU A 46 -13.62 -1.31 -9.43
N TRP A 47 -14.76 -0.81 -9.94
CA TRP A 47 -14.88 0.59 -10.39
C TRP A 47 -14.63 1.59 -9.26
N LEU A 48 -15.15 1.31 -8.07
CA LEU A 48 -14.90 2.13 -6.88
C LEU A 48 -13.42 2.09 -6.48
N LEU A 49 -12.77 0.93 -6.56
CA LEU A 49 -11.34 0.80 -6.29
C LEU A 49 -10.50 1.62 -7.28
N LEU A 50 -10.80 1.57 -8.58
CA LEU A 50 -10.14 2.41 -9.57
C LEU A 50 -10.38 3.90 -9.30
N ALA A 51 -11.61 4.29 -8.97
CA ALA A 51 -11.97 5.68 -8.71
C ALA A 51 -11.17 6.28 -7.54
N VAL A 52 -10.99 5.55 -6.43
CA VAL A 52 -10.19 6.05 -5.29
C VAL A 52 -8.72 6.22 -5.64
N HIS A 53 -8.17 5.34 -6.48
CA HIS A 53 -6.80 5.46 -6.99
C HIS A 53 -6.62 6.64 -7.96
N VAL A 54 -7.61 6.92 -8.82
CA VAL A 54 -7.63 8.12 -9.69
C VAL A 54 -7.60 9.39 -8.86
N VAL A 55 -8.45 9.46 -7.82
CA VAL A 55 -8.52 10.63 -6.93
C VAL A 55 -7.18 10.84 -6.21
N ALA A 56 -6.60 9.78 -5.66
CA ALA A 56 -5.33 9.86 -4.94
C ALA A 56 -4.16 10.26 -5.86
N THR A 57 -4.11 9.69 -7.06
CA THR A 57 -3.13 10.05 -8.10
C THR A 57 -3.23 11.52 -8.48
N THR A 58 -4.46 11.98 -8.76
CA THR A 58 -4.71 13.38 -9.12
C THR A 58 -4.32 14.33 -7.99
N MET A 59 -4.69 14.01 -6.75
CA MET A 59 -4.31 14.80 -5.59
C MET A 59 -2.78 14.87 -5.41
N ALA A 60 -2.07 13.75 -5.63
CA ALA A 60 -0.60 13.72 -5.56
C ALA A 60 0.04 14.64 -6.62
N PHE A 61 -0.47 14.64 -7.86
CA PHE A 61 0.00 15.57 -8.90
C PHE A 61 -0.29 17.04 -8.57
N ILE A 62 -1.46 17.34 -7.98
CA ILE A 62 -1.81 18.70 -7.53
C ILE A 62 -0.79 19.18 -6.50
N ILE A 63 -0.44 18.38 -5.49
CA ILE A 63 0.57 18.74 -4.49
C ILE A 63 1.95 18.90 -5.11
N ALA A 64 2.36 18.00 -6.00
CA ALA A 64 3.62 18.11 -6.71
C ALA A 64 3.73 19.44 -7.48
N LYS A 65 2.66 19.83 -8.18
CA LYS A 65 2.56 21.10 -8.89
C LYS A 65 2.57 22.30 -7.94
N GLN A 66 1.93 22.20 -6.78
CA GLN A 66 1.94 23.29 -5.80
C GLN A 66 3.37 23.60 -5.32
N PHE A 67 4.18 22.58 -5.03
CA PHE A 67 5.57 22.78 -4.65
C PHE A 67 6.43 23.38 -5.76
N TRP A 68 6.09 23.15 -7.04
CA TRP A 68 6.72 23.83 -8.17
C TRP A 68 6.61 25.36 -8.03
N HIS A 69 5.43 25.86 -7.67
CA HIS A 69 5.19 27.30 -7.51
C HIS A 69 5.93 27.91 -6.31
N THR A 70 6.19 27.13 -5.26
CA THR A 70 6.94 27.58 -4.08
C THR A 70 8.46 27.61 -4.26
N GLY A 71 8.98 27.04 -5.36
CA GLY A 71 10.42 26.92 -5.60
C GLY A 71 11.14 25.82 -4.77
N GLN A 72 10.40 25.02 -4.00
CA GLN A 72 10.96 23.96 -3.16
C GLN A 72 11.25 22.67 -3.95
N LYS A 73 12.30 22.69 -4.78
CA LYS A 73 12.66 21.59 -5.72
C LYS A 73 12.71 20.20 -5.11
N VAL A 74 13.24 20.05 -3.89
CA VAL A 74 13.36 18.73 -3.24
C VAL A 74 11.98 18.15 -2.90
N LEU A 75 11.08 18.97 -2.35
CA LEU A 75 9.72 18.53 -2.03
C LEU A 75 8.91 18.31 -3.30
N GLN A 76 9.04 19.19 -4.29
CA GLN A 76 8.45 19.00 -5.61
C GLN A 76 8.82 17.63 -6.20
N ASN A 77 10.10 17.28 -6.23
CA ASN A 77 10.56 15.98 -6.74
C ASN A 77 10.04 14.82 -5.89
N ALA A 78 9.98 14.98 -4.57
CA ALA A 78 9.44 13.94 -3.69
C ALA A 78 7.95 13.70 -3.94
N TYR A 79 7.12 14.74 -4.05
CA TYR A 79 5.69 14.59 -4.33
C TYR A 79 5.41 14.17 -5.77
N LEU A 80 6.24 14.57 -6.74
CA LEU A 80 6.17 14.05 -8.11
C LEU A 80 6.45 12.55 -8.14
N ALA A 81 7.45 12.08 -7.40
CA ALA A 81 7.74 10.65 -7.27
C ALA A 81 6.55 9.89 -6.66
N LEU A 82 5.91 10.44 -5.62
CA LEU A 82 4.69 9.86 -5.06
C LEU A 82 3.56 9.82 -6.09
N ALA A 83 3.37 10.89 -6.87
CA ALA A 83 2.33 10.96 -7.89
C ALA A 83 2.54 9.94 -9.02
N ILE A 84 3.79 9.77 -9.47
CA ILE A 84 4.17 8.71 -10.42
C ILE A 84 3.94 7.33 -9.82
N GLY A 85 4.28 7.15 -8.54
CA GLY A 85 3.99 5.91 -7.82
C GLY A 85 2.48 5.60 -7.77
N MET A 86 1.65 6.57 -7.38
CA MET A 86 0.20 6.41 -7.33
C MET A 86 -0.39 6.11 -8.72
N LEU A 87 0.15 6.73 -9.77
CA LEU A 87 -0.21 6.42 -11.15
C LEU A 87 0.17 4.97 -11.51
N GLY A 88 1.36 4.52 -11.11
CA GLY A 88 1.77 3.11 -11.25
C GLY A 88 0.78 2.17 -10.56
N ASN A 89 0.37 2.48 -9.33
CA ASN A 89 -0.61 1.70 -8.59
C ASN A 89 -1.96 1.63 -9.33
N LEU A 90 -2.46 2.78 -9.81
CA LEU A 90 -3.68 2.85 -10.61
C LEU A 90 -3.59 1.98 -11.87
N LEU A 91 -2.46 2.04 -12.58
CA LEU A 91 -2.25 1.22 -13.78
C LEU A 91 -2.10 -0.27 -13.46
N GLY A 92 -1.55 -0.61 -12.29
CA GLY A 92 -1.51 -1.99 -11.78
C GLY A 92 -2.91 -2.55 -11.59
N TRP A 93 -3.78 -1.84 -10.87
CA TRP A 93 -5.19 -2.23 -10.69
C TRP A 93 -5.98 -2.27 -11.99
N ALA A 94 -5.81 -1.26 -12.86
CA ALA A 94 -6.49 -1.26 -14.16
C ALA A 94 -6.05 -2.46 -15.03
N GLY A 95 -4.76 -2.81 -14.99
CA GLY A 95 -4.23 -3.98 -15.67
C GLY A 95 -4.74 -5.29 -15.07
N TRP A 96 -4.83 -5.39 -13.74
CA TRP A 96 -5.41 -6.54 -13.02
C TRP A 96 -6.83 -6.83 -13.50
N PHE A 97 -7.74 -5.87 -13.38
CA PHE A 97 -9.14 -6.02 -13.80
C PHE A 97 -9.29 -6.25 -15.32
N SER A 98 -8.37 -5.69 -16.12
CA SER A 98 -8.36 -5.96 -17.57
C SER A 98 -8.02 -7.41 -17.89
N LEU A 99 -7.19 -8.08 -17.08
CA LEU A 99 -6.85 -9.49 -17.26
C LEU A 99 -7.95 -10.41 -16.75
N GLU A 100 -8.59 -10.08 -15.63
CA GLU A 100 -9.75 -10.83 -15.10
C GLU A 100 -10.91 -10.82 -16.09
N THR A 101 -11.22 -9.67 -16.70
CA THR A 101 -12.24 -9.57 -17.78
C THR A 101 -11.88 -10.33 -19.05
N MET A 102 -10.60 -10.68 -19.24
CA MET A 102 -10.13 -11.59 -20.31
C MET A 102 -10.19 -13.08 -19.91
N GLY A 103 -10.67 -13.40 -18.71
CA GLY A 103 -10.76 -14.76 -18.18
C GLY A 103 -9.47 -15.27 -17.55
N VAL A 104 -8.53 -14.38 -17.18
CA VAL A 104 -7.35 -14.76 -16.38
C VAL A 104 -7.75 -14.77 -14.91
N GLU A 105 -7.94 -15.96 -14.37
CA GLU A 105 -8.11 -16.16 -12.92
C GLU A 105 -6.80 -15.77 -12.21
N ASN A 106 -6.89 -14.92 -11.19
CA ASN A 106 -5.77 -14.41 -10.38
C ASN A 106 -4.55 -13.98 -11.23
N PRO A 107 -4.55 -12.77 -11.82
CA PRO A 107 -3.47 -12.28 -12.68
C PRO A 107 -2.21 -11.89 -11.88
N TYR A 108 -1.60 -12.88 -11.23
CA TYR A 108 -0.35 -12.77 -10.49
C TYR A 108 0.53 -14.03 -10.66
N PRO A 109 1.84 -13.88 -10.93
CA PRO A 109 2.51 -12.68 -11.41
C PRO A 109 2.13 -12.38 -12.87
N ALA A 110 1.95 -11.11 -13.21
CA ALA A 110 1.55 -10.66 -14.55
C ALA A 110 2.11 -9.26 -14.89
N PRO A 111 2.05 -8.81 -16.17
CA PRO A 111 2.65 -7.53 -16.58
C PRO A 111 2.17 -6.29 -15.82
N ASN A 112 0.95 -6.31 -15.25
CA ASN A 112 0.41 -5.27 -14.38
C ASN A 112 1.21 -5.08 -13.08
N ASP A 113 1.97 -6.08 -12.63
CA ASP A 113 2.86 -5.97 -11.46
C ASP A 113 3.94 -4.90 -11.62
N LEU A 114 4.29 -4.54 -12.86
CA LEU A 114 5.17 -3.41 -13.12
C LEU A 114 4.58 -2.09 -12.61
N GLY A 115 3.25 -1.93 -12.66
CA GLY A 115 2.55 -0.79 -12.07
C GLY A 115 2.73 -0.74 -10.56
N PHE A 116 2.55 -1.87 -9.88
CA PHE A 116 2.78 -1.99 -8.44
C PHE A 116 4.25 -1.79 -8.06
N LEU A 117 5.20 -2.22 -8.90
CA LEU A 117 6.62 -1.95 -8.69
C LEU A 117 6.93 -0.45 -8.80
N VAL A 118 6.32 0.25 -9.77
CA VAL A 118 6.42 1.71 -9.90
C VAL A 118 5.84 2.42 -8.67
N TRP A 119 4.75 1.91 -8.10
CA TRP A 119 4.21 2.39 -6.83
C TRP A 119 5.25 2.35 -5.71
N HIS A 120 5.85 1.19 -5.47
CA HIS A 120 6.87 1.02 -4.44
C HIS A 120 8.08 1.94 -4.65
N ALA A 121 8.58 2.02 -5.88
CA ALA A 121 9.69 2.90 -6.23
C ALA A 121 9.36 4.38 -5.96
N GLY A 122 8.21 4.84 -6.43
CA GLY A 122 7.75 6.22 -6.25
C GLY A 122 7.54 6.60 -4.78
N ALA A 123 6.88 5.74 -4.01
CA ALA A 123 6.64 5.93 -2.58
C ALA A 123 7.96 5.93 -1.78
N LEU A 124 8.88 5.01 -2.06
CA LEU A 124 10.20 4.97 -1.41
C LEU A 124 11.03 6.23 -1.71
N ILE A 125 11.05 6.69 -2.97
CA ILE A 125 11.73 7.93 -3.34
C ILE A 125 11.10 9.11 -2.60
N HIS A 126 9.77 9.18 -2.55
CA HIS A 126 9.05 10.21 -1.80
C HIS A 126 9.45 10.23 -0.32
N LEU A 127 9.32 9.10 0.37
CA LEU A 127 9.61 8.96 1.79
C LEU A 127 11.07 9.27 2.10
N ARG A 128 11.99 8.82 1.25
CA ARG A 128 13.43 9.08 1.40
C ARG A 128 13.74 10.57 1.23
N LEU A 129 13.29 11.20 0.14
CA LEU A 129 13.61 12.60 -0.16
C LEU A 129 13.03 13.55 0.90
N THR A 130 11.78 13.31 1.31
CA THR A 130 11.14 14.08 2.37
C THR A 130 11.88 13.89 3.69
N THR A 131 12.11 12.66 4.15
CA THR A 131 12.84 12.40 5.40
C THR A 131 14.22 13.06 5.39
N HIS A 132 14.99 12.87 4.32
CA HIS A 132 16.36 13.39 4.22
C HIS A 132 16.41 14.93 4.16
N ARG A 133 15.40 15.57 3.59
CA ARG A 133 15.29 17.04 3.54
C ARG A 133 15.23 17.67 4.93
N PHE A 134 14.60 16.99 5.89
CA PHE A 134 14.43 17.49 7.27
C PHE A 134 15.44 16.87 8.25
N GLN A 135 15.92 15.66 7.97
CA GLN A 135 16.96 15.01 8.76
C GLN A 135 18.00 14.31 7.86
N PRO A 136 19.04 15.03 7.42
CA PRO A 136 20.03 14.49 6.47
C PRO A 136 20.80 13.28 7.00
N LYS A 137 21.05 13.22 8.32
CA LYS A 137 21.76 12.12 8.98
C LYS A 137 20.78 11.32 9.82
N LEU A 138 20.58 10.06 9.45
CA LEU A 138 19.78 9.13 10.25
C LEU A 138 20.55 8.68 11.49
N THR A 139 19.81 8.47 12.57
CA THR A 139 20.34 7.87 13.81
C THR A 139 20.52 6.37 13.63
N ILE A 140 21.37 5.75 14.46
CA ILE A 140 21.55 4.28 14.47
C ILE A 140 20.20 3.55 14.68
N LYS A 141 19.32 4.10 15.53
CA LYS A 141 17.98 3.53 15.74
C LYS A 141 17.12 3.54 14.47
N GLN A 142 17.17 4.63 13.70
CA GLN A 142 16.43 4.73 12.43
C GLN A 142 17.03 3.79 11.37
N LEU A 143 18.36 3.68 11.31
CA LEU A 143 19.03 2.70 10.44
C LEU A 143 18.62 1.27 10.82
N PHE A 144 18.60 0.95 12.11
CA PHE A 144 18.14 -0.35 12.61
C PHE A 144 16.73 -0.66 12.13
N VAL A 145 15.78 0.28 12.21
CA VAL A 145 14.41 0.11 11.70
C VAL A 145 14.40 -0.14 10.18
N LEU A 146 15.21 0.58 9.41
CA LEU A 146 15.33 0.40 7.95
C LEU A 146 15.87 -0.96 7.53
N PHE A 147 16.70 -1.60 8.34
CA PHE A 147 17.26 -2.91 8.03
C PHE A 147 16.47 -4.06 8.64
N VAL A 148 16.11 -3.99 9.92
CA VAL A 148 15.55 -5.12 10.65
C VAL A 148 14.15 -5.49 10.18
N ILE A 149 13.27 -4.52 9.97
CA ILE A 149 11.89 -4.84 9.57
C ILE A 149 11.86 -5.52 8.18
N PRO A 150 12.50 -5.00 7.11
CA PRO A 150 12.48 -5.67 5.80
C PRO A 150 13.16 -7.03 5.81
N THR A 151 14.29 -7.15 6.51
CA THR A 151 14.97 -8.45 6.65
C THR A 151 14.11 -9.46 7.40
N PHE A 152 13.40 -9.05 8.45
CA PHE A 152 12.51 -9.94 9.21
C PHE A 152 11.42 -10.54 8.32
N PHE A 153 10.67 -9.71 7.58
CA PHE A 153 9.61 -10.19 6.69
C PHE A 153 10.15 -11.03 5.54
N LEU A 154 11.30 -10.66 4.96
CA LEU A 154 11.94 -11.44 3.90
C LEU A 154 12.37 -12.82 4.40
N VAL A 155 13.03 -12.90 5.56
CA VAL A 155 13.45 -14.18 6.16
C VAL A 155 12.22 -15.00 6.52
N PHE A 156 11.20 -14.39 7.12
CA PHE A 156 9.95 -15.08 7.47
C PHE A 156 9.26 -15.68 6.24
N TYR A 157 9.18 -14.93 5.14
CA TYR A 157 8.62 -15.42 3.88
C TYR A 157 9.43 -16.57 3.25
N ILE A 158 10.76 -16.44 3.20
CA ILE A 158 11.63 -17.53 2.71
C ILE A 158 11.47 -18.77 3.59
N MET A 159 11.38 -18.60 4.91
CA MET A 159 11.13 -19.69 5.84
C MET A 159 9.77 -20.34 5.60
N SER A 160 8.71 -19.56 5.38
CA SER A 160 7.36 -20.07 5.06
C SER A 160 7.30 -20.84 3.74
N TYR A 161 8.08 -20.44 2.74
CA TYR A 161 8.21 -21.18 1.48
C TYR A 161 9.05 -22.46 1.65
N SER A 162 10.13 -22.40 2.43
CA SER A 162 11.01 -23.55 2.66
C SER A 162 10.50 -24.56 3.69
N GLY A 163 9.55 -24.13 4.53
CA GLY A 163 9.01 -24.94 5.60
C GLY A 163 8.14 -26.03 5.00
N GLU A 164 8.54 -27.29 5.20
CA GLU A 164 7.61 -28.42 5.08
C GLU A 164 6.39 -28.08 5.92
N ALA A 165 5.25 -27.84 5.28
CA ALA A 165 4.01 -27.57 5.98
C ALA A 165 3.70 -28.79 6.85
N ILE A 166 3.82 -28.63 8.17
CA ILE A 166 3.43 -29.64 9.15
C ILE A 166 1.90 -29.66 9.12
N PHE A 167 1.32 -30.47 8.24
CA PHE A 167 -0.11 -30.72 8.27
C PHE A 167 -0.43 -31.67 9.43
N VAL A 168 -1.40 -31.26 10.23
CA VAL A 168 -2.06 -32.15 11.17
C VAL A 168 -3.15 -32.86 10.37
N ASP A 169 -2.87 -34.10 10.00
CA ASP A 169 -3.90 -35.01 9.48
C ASP A 169 -4.90 -35.31 10.61
N GLU A 170 -6.15 -34.89 10.44
CA GLU A 170 -7.25 -35.13 11.40
C GLU A 170 -7.53 -36.63 11.61
N GLU A 171 -7.13 -37.51 10.69
CA GLU A 171 -7.30 -38.97 10.83
C GLU A 171 -6.12 -39.68 11.51
N HIS A 172 -4.89 -39.14 11.45
CA HIS A 172 -3.68 -39.93 11.80
C HIS A 172 -2.78 -39.36 12.90
N GLY A 173 -3.12 -38.20 13.49
CA GLY A 173 -2.28 -37.56 14.50
C GLY A 173 -0.94 -37.08 13.94
N PHE A 174 -0.13 -36.38 14.77
CA PHE A 174 1.16 -35.82 14.35
C PHE A 174 2.10 -36.89 13.75
N GLN A 175 2.20 -36.93 12.42
CA GLN A 175 3.23 -37.71 11.73
C GLN A 175 4.11 -36.79 10.89
N PHE A 176 5.37 -36.64 11.31
CA PHE A 176 6.43 -36.16 10.43
C PHE A 176 6.74 -37.26 9.42
N LYS A 177 6.44 -37.03 8.14
CA LYS A 177 6.97 -37.81 7.02
C LYS A 177 7.96 -36.93 6.24
N PRO A 178 9.29 -37.13 6.41
CA PRO A 178 10.31 -36.36 5.70
C PRO A 178 10.51 -36.80 4.24
N ASP A 179 9.87 -37.90 3.84
CA ASP A 179 10.13 -38.51 2.55
C ASP A 179 8.89 -38.41 1.66
N LYS A 180 8.91 -37.38 0.81
CA LYS A 180 7.96 -37.11 -0.28
C LYS A 180 6.54 -36.79 0.16
N ILE A 181 6.38 -35.56 0.62
CA ILE A 181 5.09 -34.89 0.63
C ILE A 181 4.81 -34.44 -0.81
N TYR A 182 4.18 -35.30 -1.61
CA TYR A 182 3.34 -34.78 -2.71
C TYR A 182 2.08 -34.27 -2.03
N ILE A 183 2.16 -33.03 -1.55
CA ILE A 183 0.97 -32.22 -1.47
C ILE A 183 0.57 -32.11 -2.94
N GLU A 184 -0.61 -32.58 -3.31
CA GLU A 184 -1.28 -32.02 -4.49
C GLU A 184 -1.60 -30.55 -4.13
N PHE A 185 -0.54 -29.74 -3.98
CA PHE A 185 -0.66 -28.33 -4.26
C PHE A 185 -1.04 -28.32 -5.72
N TYR A 186 -2.15 -27.68 -6.04
CA TYR A 186 -2.29 -27.07 -7.34
C TYR A 186 -0.95 -26.40 -7.72
N ASP A 187 -0.62 -26.38 -9.01
CA ASP A 187 0.56 -25.75 -9.64
C ASP A 187 0.65 -24.21 -9.39
N GLU A 188 0.36 -23.70 -8.20
CA GLU A 188 -0.14 -22.33 -8.00
C GLU A 188 0.94 -21.25 -7.85
N CYS A 189 2.08 -21.54 -7.20
CA CYS A 189 3.19 -20.58 -7.14
C CYS A 189 4.46 -21.16 -7.76
N ASN A 190 4.63 -20.93 -9.06
CA ASN A 190 5.85 -21.27 -9.79
C ASN A 190 7.07 -20.41 -9.34
N GLU A 191 8.26 -20.71 -9.86
CA GLU A 191 9.48 -19.94 -9.53
C GLU A 191 9.31 -18.43 -9.76
N LEU A 192 8.59 -18.04 -10.81
CA LEU A 192 8.33 -16.63 -11.12
C LEU A 192 7.45 -15.96 -10.06
N CYS A 193 6.40 -16.63 -9.59
CA CYS A 193 5.56 -16.18 -8.48
C CYS A 193 6.43 -15.97 -7.23
N PHE A 194 7.24 -16.95 -6.87
CA PHE A 194 8.12 -16.87 -5.69
C PHE A 194 9.08 -15.68 -5.74
N TYR A 195 9.80 -15.48 -6.85
CA TYR A 195 10.75 -14.38 -7.00
C TYR A 195 10.08 -13.00 -7.08
N THR A 196 8.90 -12.94 -7.71
CA THR A 196 8.08 -11.71 -7.76
C THR A 196 7.62 -11.35 -6.34
N SER A 197 7.11 -12.32 -5.59
CA SER A 197 6.65 -12.11 -4.21
C SER A 197 7.78 -11.72 -3.26
N ILE A 198 8.98 -12.30 -3.39
CA ILE A 198 10.17 -11.85 -2.62
C ILE A 198 10.40 -10.34 -2.79
N THR A 199 10.25 -9.84 -4.01
CA THR A 199 10.48 -8.42 -4.31
C THR A 199 9.49 -7.57 -3.52
N PHE A 200 8.21 -7.89 -3.58
CA PHE A 200 7.19 -7.11 -2.89
C PHE A 200 7.20 -7.29 -1.38
N VAL A 201 7.44 -8.50 -0.88
CA VAL A 201 7.62 -8.79 0.56
C VAL A 201 8.82 -8.06 1.14
N PHE A 202 9.84 -7.74 0.34
CA PHE A 202 10.94 -6.88 0.78
C PHE A 202 10.61 -5.38 0.67
N LEU A 203 10.02 -4.95 -0.46
CA LEU A 203 9.74 -3.53 -0.72
C LEU A 203 8.66 -2.96 0.20
N ASN A 204 7.63 -3.75 0.54
CA ASN A 204 6.54 -3.31 1.40
C ASN A 204 7.02 -2.93 2.81
N PRO A 205 7.69 -3.81 3.57
CA PRO A 205 8.21 -3.44 4.87
C PRO A 205 9.35 -2.42 4.79
N LEU A 206 10.10 -2.34 3.67
CA LEU A 206 11.08 -1.25 3.48
C LEU A 206 10.37 0.11 3.40
N MET A 207 9.25 0.16 2.69
CA MET A 207 8.38 1.34 2.62
C MET A 207 7.80 1.66 4.00
N LEU A 208 7.35 0.67 4.77
CA LEU A 208 6.91 0.85 6.16
C LEU A 208 8.01 1.45 7.03
N SER A 209 9.23 0.91 6.94
CA SER A 209 10.36 1.41 7.72
C SER A 209 10.69 2.86 7.39
N TYR A 210 10.70 3.24 6.11
CA TYR A 210 10.88 4.64 5.73
C TYR A 210 9.74 5.53 6.24
N ALA A 211 8.51 5.04 6.21
CA ALA A 211 7.35 5.75 6.75
C ALA A 211 7.48 5.97 8.27
N LEU A 212 7.90 4.96 9.03
CA LEU A 212 8.17 5.05 10.48
C LEU A 212 9.35 5.98 10.80
N VAL A 213 10.42 5.94 10.00
CA VAL A 213 11.52 6.88 10.14
C VAL A 213 11.04 8.31 9.88
N GLY A 214 10.31 8.55 8.78
CA GLY A 214 9.69 9.84 8.48
C GLY A 214 8.81 10.33 9.63
N PHE A 215 7.96 9.46 10.20
CA PHE A 215 7.16 9.78 11.38
C PHE A 215 8.00 10.34 12.52
N SER A 216 9.11 9.67 12.84
CA SER A 216 9.99 10.08 13.94
C SER A 216 10.57 11.48 13.74
N VAL A 217 10.74 11.92 12.49
CA VAL A 217 11.18 13.27 12.10
C VAL A 217 10.04 14.28 12.22
N PHE A 218 8.86 13.96 11.67
CA PHE A 218 7.77 14.92 11.51
C PHE A 218 6.82 15.04 12.69
N ARG A 219 6.77 14.04 13.59
CA ARG A 219 5.75 13.94 14.66
C ARG A 219 5.64 15.14 15.61
N LYS A 220 6.68 15.98 15.72
CA LYS A 220 6.66 17.19 16.57
C LYS A 220 6.36 18.48 15.82
N GLY A 221 6.28 18.43 14.48
CA GLY A 221 6.07 19.60 13.63
C GLY A 221 4.62 19.80 13.22
N ILE A 222 4.33 20.94 12.58
CA ILE A 222 3.00 21.27 12.06
C ILE A 222 2.53 20.27 10.98
N LEU A 223 3.47 19.66 10.26
CA LEU A 223 3.22 18.62 9.27
C LEU A 223 2.96 17.24 9.90
N GLY A 224 3.21 17.07 11.20
CA GLY A 224 3.14 15.78 11.89
C GLY A 224 1.81 15.04 11.72
N PRO A 225 0.65 15.68 11.93
CA PRO A 225 -0.65 15.03 11.72
C PRO A 225 -0.89 14.59 10.28
N ALA A 226 -0.53 15.41 9.29
CA ALA A 226 -0.70 15.08 7.88
C ALA A 226 0.23 13.94 7.46
N TRP A 227 1.47 13.94 7.96
CA TRP A 227 2.41 12.83 7.79
C TRP A 227 1.90 11.54 8.42
N MET A 228 1.35 11.61 9.63
CA MET A 228 0.79 10.44 10.30
C MET A 228 -0.33 9.81 9.48
N LEU A 229 -1.21 10.61 8.88
CA LEU A 229 -2.22 10.09 7.95
C LEU A 229 -1.59 9.43 6.72
N LEU A 230 -0.57 10.04 6.12
CA LEU A 230 0.12 9.46 4.96
C LEU A 230 0.74 8.10 5.30
N ILE A 231 1.37 7.99 6.46
CA ILE A 231 1.97 6.76 6.98
C ILE A 231 0.90 5.70 7.25
N ILE A 232 -0.25 6.09 7.82
CA ILE A 232 -1.38 5.18 8.04
C ILE A 232 -1.88 4.65 6.70
N GLY A 233 -2.10 5.51 5.71
CA GLY A 233 -2.52 5.09 4.36
C GLY A 233 -1.56 4.08 3.75
N ILE A 234 -0.27 4.44 3.64
CA ILE A 234 0.79 3.54 3.15
C ILE A 234 0.84 2.23 3.95
N GLY A 235 0.72 2.31 5.28
CA GLY A 235 0.72 1.16 6.17
C GLY A 235 -0.47 0.22 5.94
N LEU A 236 -1.65 0.73 5.59
CA LEU A 236 -2.81 -0.10 5.25
C LEU A 236 -2.59 -0.87 3.94
N THR A 237 -1.96 -0.26 2.92
CA THR A 237 -1.56 -1.01 1.71
C THR A 237 -0.61 -2.14 2.05
N ILE A 238 0.42 -1.87 2.86
CA ILE A 238 1.40 -2.88 3.28
C ILE A 238 0.74 -3.99 4.08
N PHE A 239 -0.24 -3.64 4.93
CA PHE A 239 -1.00 -4.60 5.71
C PHE A 239 -1.92 -5.48 4.87
N ALA A 240 -2.31 -5.02 3.67
CA ALA A 240 -3.02 -5.84 2.69
C ALA A 240 -2.06 -6.74 1.90
N ASP A 241 -0.94 -6.15 1.45
CA ASP A 241 0.06 -6.81 0.62
C ASP A 241 0.75 -7.98 1.30
N ILE A 242 1.08 -7.88 2.59
CA ILE A 242 1.78 -8.97 3.28
C ILE A 242 0.92 -10.24 3.31
N PRO A 243 -0.30 -10.25 3.87
CA PRO A 243 -1.19 -11.41 3.78
C PRO A 243 -1.40 -11.88 2.34
N TYR A 244 -1.59 -10.96 1.38
CA TYR A 244 -1.73 -11.29 -0.03
C TYR A 244 -0.58 -12.18 -0.54
N TYR A 245 0.68 -11.74 -0.42
CA TYR A 245 1.82 -12.53 -0.92
C TYR A 245 2.02 -13.87 -0.19
N PHE A 246 1.61 -13.95 1.07
CA PHE A 246 1.62 -15.24 1.79
C PHE A 246 0.49 -16.15 1.33
N MET A 247 -0.67 -15.62 0.96
CA MET A 247 -1.78 -16.42 0.41
C MET A 247 -1.46 -16.92 -1.00
N GLU A 248 -0.78 -16.11 -1.82
CA GLU A 248 -0.27 -16.51 -3.14
C GLU A 248 0.66 -17.73 -3.08
N LEU A 249 1.46 -17.86 -2.02
CA LEU A 249 2.30 -19.06 -1.83
C LEU A 249 1.50 -20.37 -1.76
N TYR A 250 0.26 -20.28 -1.31
CA TYR A 250 -0.60 -21.43 -1.06
C TYR A 250 -1.85 -21.42 -1.96
N GLY A 251 -1.88 -20.56 -2.99
CA GLY A 251 -3.01 -20.32 -3.89
C GLY A 251 -4.33 -19.99 -3.18
N GLY A 252 -4.25 -19.47 -1.96
CA GLY A 252 -5.42 -19.16 -1.14
C GLY A 252 -5.99 -17.77 -1.39
N PHE A 253 -5.42 -17.00 -2.32
CA PHE A 253 -5.91 -15.66 -2.62
C PHE A 253 -7.28 -15.72 -3.28
N ASP A 254 -8.13 -14.80 -2.84
CA ASP A 254 -9.44 -14.54 -3.39
C ASP A 254 -9.79 -13.06 -3.15
N ARG A 255 -10.46 -12.43 -4.10
CA ARG A 255 -10.78 -11.00 -4.07
C ARG A 255 -11.72 -10.62 -2.92
N THR A 256 -12.48 -11.57 -2.38
CA THR A 256 -13.43 -11.33 -1.27
C THR A 256 -12.75 -11.30 0.09
N HIS A 257 -11.45 -11.63 0.18
CA HIS A 257 -10.74 -11.60 1.45
C HIS A 257 -10.81 -10.24 2.12
N TRP A 258 -10.99 -10.26 3.43
CA TRP A 258 -11.16 -9.05 4.26
C TRP A 258 -10.05 -8.01 4.09
N TYR A 259 -8.83 -8.39 3.69
CA TYR A 259 -7.74 -7.43 3.51
C TYR A 259 -7.84 -6.62 2.20
N THR A 260 -8.64 -7.03 1.21
CA THR A 260 -8.84 -6.23 -0.02
C THR A 260 -9.48 -4.88 0.27
N MET A 261 -10.27 -4.78 1.35
CA MET A 261 -10.83 -3.50 1.82
C MET A 261 -9.75 -2.45 2.11
N PHE A 262 -8.52 -2.85 2.44
CA PHE A 262 -7.43 -1.90 2.69
C PHE A 262 -6.87 -1.29 1.41
N TYR A 263 -6.95 -1.98 0.27
CA TYR A 263 -6.62 -1.40 -1.04
C TYR A 263 -7.59 -0.29 -1.43
N PHE A 264 -8.84 -0.39 -1.01
CA PHE A 264 -9.82 0.69 -1.18
C PHE A 264 -9.54 1.89 -0.26
N VAL A 265 -9.15 1.61 0.98
CA VAL A 265 -9.08 2.63 2.03
C VAL A 265 -7.79 3.40 2.05
N SER A 266 -6.68 2.71 1.82
CA SER A 266 -5.36 3.32 1.75
C SER A 266 -5.33 4.57 0.86
N PRO A 267 -5.75 4.52 -0.43
CA PRO A 267 -5.71 5.69 -1.31
C PRO A 267 -6.62 6.83 -0.82
N LEU A 268 -7.73 6.55 -0.14
CA LEU A 268 -8.58 7.58 0.48
C LEU A 268 -7.87 8.29 1.63
N ILE A 269 -7.20 7.54 2.50
CA ILE A 269 -6.41 8.13 3.60
C ILE A 269 -5.22 8.91 3.05
N ILE A 270 -4.52 8.39 2.04
CA ILE A 270 -3.43 9.09 1.33
C ILE A 270 -3.95 10.39 0.72
N THR A 271 -5.10 10.36 0.03
CA THR A 271 -5.74 11.55 -0.53
C THR A 271 -6.00 12.59 0.56
N TYR A 272 -6.56 12.16 1.69
CA TYR A 272 -6.85 13.07 2.80
C TYR A 272 -5.57 13.64 3.43
N ALA A 273 -4.53 12.83 3.55
CA ALA A 273 -3.21 13.29 3.99
C ALA A 273 -2.66 14.36 3.05
N LEU A 274 -2.73 14.16 1.73
CA LEU A 274 -2.29 15.11 0.72
C LEU A 274 -3.11 16.40 0.75
N TYR A 275 -4.44 16.29 0.90
CA TYR A 275 -5.31 17.43 1.13
C TYR A 275 -4.85 18.27 2.33
N LYS A 276 -4.48 17.63 3.44
CA LYS A 276 -3.96 18.33 4.63
C LYS A 276 -2.59 18.97 4.38
N HIS A 277 -1.72 18.35 3.59
CA HIS A 277 -0.45 18.97 3.19
C HIS A 277 -0.68 20.25 2.36
N ARG A 278 -1.64 20.23 1.42
CA ARG A 278 -2.02 21.41 0.61
C ARG A 278 -2.32 22.63 1.47
N ASP A 279 -3.16 22.41 2.47
CA ASP A 279 -3.66 23.46 3.36
C ASP A 279 -2.50 24.07 4.16
N LEU A 280 -1.55 23.25 4.62
CA LEU A 280 -0.37 23.72 5.38
C LEU A 280 0.61 24.56 4.53
N ILE A 281 0.75 24.26 3.24
CA ILE A 281 1.63 25.02 2.33
C ILE A 281 1.12 26.44 2.10
N HIS A 282 -0.21 26.67 2.15
CA HIS A 282 -0.81 27.99 1.96
C HIS A 282 -0.84 28.87 3.22
N SER A 283 -0.43 28.34 4.39
CA SER A 283 -0.34 29.13 5.63
C SER A 283 1.00 29.81 5.89
N GLU A 284 2.03 29.46 5.12
CA GLU A 284 3.36 30.07 5.19
C GLU A 284 3.51 31.14 4.11
#